data_AF-A0A1V5PNX9-F1
#
_entry.id   AF-A0A1V5PNX9-F1
#
_cell.length_a   1.000
_cell.length_b   1.000
_cell.length_c   1.000
_cell.angle_alpha   90.00
_cell.angle_beta   90.00
_cell.angle_gamma   90.00
#
_symmetry.space_group_name_H-M   'P 1'
#
loop_
_entity.id
_entity.type
_entity.pdbx_description
1 polymer ?
#
loop_
_entity_poly.entity_id
_entity_poly.type
_entity_poly.pdbx_seq_one_letter_code
_entity_poly.pdbx_strand_id
1 'polypeptide(L)'
;MPKIPDRLALLEAGQLQAATLPEPLASLAVQQGARVIVDDTRYPQFSCSVFAFSREVVTAQPETIRGFLVAIERASALINADKARWDEVLVSRALVPQPVLGAYTLPDYPGSEIPSREQFEDVVGWLQGKALLTADVTYTDSVDGSFLP
;
A
#
# COMPACT_ATOMS: atom_id res chain seq x y z
N MET A 1 7.43 -17.73 1.92
CA MET A 1 6.55 -17.39 3.06
C MET A 1 5.14 -17.86 2.76
N PRO A 2 4.37 -18.33 3.76
CA PRO A 2 2.94 -18.62 3.58
C PRO A 2 2.18 -17.42 3.02
N LYS A 3 1.06 -17.67 2.31
CA LYS A 3 0.20 -16.59 1.80
C LYS A 3 -0.43 -15.84 2.98
N ILE A 4 -0.88 -14.61 2.77
CA ILE A 4 -1.44 -13.78 3.84
C ILE A 4 -2.61 -14.47 4.57
N PRO A 5 -3.60 -15.08 3.89
CA PRO A 5 -4.68 -15.80 4.58
C PRO A 5 -4.17 -16.97 5.43
N ASP A 6 -3.16 -17.71 4.93
CA ASP A 6 -2.56 -18.82 5.66
C ASP A 6 -1.87 -18.33 6.94
N ARG A 7 -1.23 -17.15 6.91
CA ARG A 7 -0.61 -16.54 8.10
C ARG A 7 -1.63 -16.26 9.19
N LEU A 8 -2.79 -15.72 8.82
CA LEU A 8 -3.88 -15.47 9.76
C LEU A 8 -4.40 -16.78 10.35
N ALA A 9 -4.71 -17.77 9.51
CA ALA A 9 -5.21 -19.07 9.97
C ALA A 9 -4.22 -19.79 10.92
N LEU A 10 -2.91 -19.74 10.61
CA LEU A 10 -1.88 -20.33 11.46
C LEU A 10 -1.70 -19.55 12.79
N LEU A 11 -1.88 -18.23 12.79
CA LEU A 11 -1.87 -17.41 14.00
C LEU A 11 -3.08 -17.76 14.89
N GLU A 12 -4.29 -17.82 14.31
CA GLU A 12 -5.53 -18.20 15.00
C GLU A 12 -5.43 -19.62 15.59
N ALA A 13 -4.82 -20.56 14.86
CA ALA A 13 -4.60 -21.94 15.32
C ALA A 13 -3.48 -22.08 16.37
N GLY A 14 -2.80 -21.00 16.74
CA GLY A 14 -1.66 -21.03 17.67
C GLY A 14 -0.42 -21.72 17.12
N GLN A 15 -0.36 -21.96 15.80
CA GLN A 15 0.77 -22.58 15.12
C GLN A 15 1.87 -21.57 14.74
N LEU A 16 1.53 -20.28 14.69
CA LEU A 16 2.48 -19.17 14.65
C LEU A 16 2.38 -18.32 15.92
N GLN A 17 3.51 -17.89 16.46
CA GLN A 17 3.56 -16.99 17.61
C GLN A 17 3.28 -15.53 17.21
N ALA A 18 3.60 -15.16 15.97
CA ALA A 18 3.37 -13.83 15.42
C ALA A 18 3.25 -13.91 13.88
N ALA A 19 2.51 -12.95 13.30
CA ALA A 19 2.37 -12.81 11.86
C ALA A 19 2.32 -11.33 11.46
N THR A 20 2.97 -10.98 10.33
CA THR A 20 2.77 -9.69 9.67
C THR A 20 1.55 -9.76 8.78
N LEU A 21 0.53 -8.96 9.10
CA LEU A 21 -0.76 -8.90 8.41
C LEU A 21 -1.04 -7.46 7.99
N PRO A 22 -1.52 -7.21 6.76
CA PRO A 22 -2.01 -5.89 6.36
C PRO A 22 -3.41 -5.65 6.94
N GLU A 23 -3.83 -4.39 7.02
CA GLU A 23 -5.26 -4.06 7.13
C GLU A 23 -6.03 -4.60 5.91
N PRO A 24 -7.28 -5.05 6.07
CA PRO A 24 -8.09 -5.11 7.30
C PRO A 24 -7.87 -6.37 8.15
N LEU A 25 -6.95 -7.26 7.78
CA LEU A 25 -6.73 -8.54 8.47
C LEU A 25 -6.02 -8.38 9.82
N ALA A 26 -5.20 -7.34 9.98
CA ALA A 26 -4.63 -6.97 11.28
C ALA A 26 -5.73 -6.61 12.29
N SER A 27 -6.68 -5.74 11.91
CA SER A 27 -7.88 -5.46 12.71
C SER A 27 -8.71 -6.70 13.05
N LEU A 28 -8.89 -7.61 12.08
CA LEU A 28 -9.61 -8.87 12.31
C LEU A 28 -8.90 -9.75 13.35
N ALA A 29 -7.58 -9.91 13.24
CA ALA A 29 -6.79 -10.68 14.21
C ALA A 29 -6.90 -10.09 15.62
N VAL A 30 -6.85 -8.76 15.75
CA VAL A 30 -7.03 -8.06 17.04
C VAL A 30 -8.42 -8.30 17.60
N GLN A 31 -9.47 -8.22 16.76
CA GLN A 31 -10.85 -8.52 17.18
C GLN A 31 -11.00 -9.96 17.71
N GLN A 32 -10.23 -10.91 17.18
CA GLN A 32 -10.19 -12.30 17.61
C GLN A 32 -9.26 -12.56 18.82
N GLY A 33 -8.64 -11.52 19.38
CA GLY A 33 -7.84 -11.61 20.60
C GLY A 33 -6.32 -11.60 20.39
N ALA A 34 -5.84 -11.44 19.15
CA ALA A 34 -4.42 -11.16 18.90
C ALA A 34 -4.03 -9.78 19.46
N ARG A 35 -2.72 -9.56 19.62
CA ARG A 35 -2.17 -8.29 20.11
C ARG A 35 -1.18 -7.72 19.12
N VAL A 36 -1.23 -6.41 18.93
CA VAL A 36 -0.26 -5.69 18.11
C VAL A 36 1.09 -5.67 18.83
N ILE A 37 2.13 -6.21 18.18
CA ILE A 37 3.51 -6.19 18.68
C ILE A 37 4.29 -5.01 18.09
N VAL A 38 4.16 -4.82 16.77
CA VAL A 38 4.75 -3.71 16.01
C VAL A 38 3.71 -3.23 15.01
N ASP A 39 3.72 -1.94 14.75
CA ASP A 39 2.77 -1.22 13.92
C ASP A 39 3.53 -0.17 13.11
N ASP A 40 3.57 -0.37 11.79
CA ASP A 40 4.31 0.47 10.85
C ASP A 40 3.57 1.75 10.47
N THR A 41 2.28 1.91 10.85
CA THR A 41 1.52 3.15 10.62
C THR A 41 2.15 4.36 11.32
N ARG A 42 2.98 4.12 12.34
CA ARG A 42 3.78 5.14 13.04
C ARG A 42 5.04 5.58 12.30
N TYR A 43 5.36 4.94 11.17
CA TYR A 43 6.56 5.19 10.38
C TYR A 43 6.21 5.41 8.90
N PRO A 44 5.46 6.48 8.57
CA PRO A 44 5.00 6.75 7.21
C PRO A 44 6.15 6.86 6.20
N GLN A 45 7.36 7.22 6.64
CA GLN A 45 8.55 7.27 5.79
C GLN A 45 8.95 5.92 5.18
N PHE A 46 8.50 4.79 5.74
CA PHE A 46 8.76 3.45 5.21
C PHE A 46 7.62 2.92 4.34
N SER A 47 6.46 3.59 4.34
CA SER A 47 5.32 3.22 3.51
C SER A 47 5.44 3.92 2.16
N CYS A 48 5.45 3.14 1.08
CA CYS A 48 5.42 3.70 -0.27
C CYS A 48 4.65 2.76 -1.20
N SER A 49 3.52 3.24 -1.71
CA SER A 49 2.81 2.60 -2.82
C SER A 49 3.14 3.34 -4.10
N VAL A 50 3.57 2.61 -5.12
CA VAL A 50 4.00 3.21 -6.40
C VAL A 50 3.13 2.74 -7.54
N PHE A 51 2.84 3.65 -8.46
CA PHE A 51 2.32 3.31 -9.79
C PHE A 51 3.48 3.20 -10.76
N ALA A 52 3.61 2.04 -11.40
CA ALA A 52 4.62 1.82 -12.44
C ALA A 52 3.95 1.76 -13.81
N PHE A 53 4.49 2.54 -14.75
CA PHE A 53 4.05 2.54 -16.15
C PHE A 53 5.15 1.98 -17.03
N SER A 54 4.79 1.27 -18.09
CA SER A 54 5.79 0.81 -19.07
C SER A 54 6.38 2.00 -19.83
N ARG A 55 7.64 1.89 -20.25
CA ARG A 55 8.30 2.94 -21.06
C ARG A 55 7.53 3.29 -22.34
N GLU A 56 6.88 2.30 -22.94
CA GLU A 56 6.02 2.50 -24.11
C GLU A 56 4.84 3.43 -23.80
N VAL A 57 4.12 3.19 -22.69
CA VAL A 57 2.99 4.04 -22.28
C VAL A 57 3.47 5.43 -21.91
N VAL A 58 4.60 5.54 -21.20
CA VAL A 58 5.22 6.84 -20.86
C VAL A 58 5.52 7.67 -22.10
N THR A 59 6.06 7.04 -23.14
CA THR A 59 6.47 7.74 -24.36
C THR A 59 5.29 8.05 -25.28
N ALA A 60 4.39 7.09 -25.46
CA ALA A 60 3.32 7.19 -26.46
C ALA A 60 2.04 7.84 -25.91
N GLN A 61 1.80 7.80 -24.59
CA GLN A 61 0.53 8.21 -23.98
C GLN A 61 0.73 9.07 -22.71
N PRO A 62 1.54 10.15 -22.77
CA PRO A 62 1.84 10.98 -21.59
C PRO A 62 0.58 11.62 -20.97
N GLU A 63 -0.35 12.09 -21.80
CA GLU A 63 -1.59 12.72 -21.32
C GLU A 63 -2.55 11.72 -20.67
N THR A 64 -2.53 10.45 -21.09
CA THR A 64 -3.29 9.39 -20.43
C THR A 64 -2.78 9.15 -19.00
N ILE A 65 -1.46 9.16 -18.80
CA ILE A 65 -0.86 9.04 -17.47
C ILE A 65 -1.28 10.23 -16.59
N ARG A 66 -1.19 11.47 -17.09
CA ARG A 66 -1.64 12.66 -16.35
C ARG A 66 -3.10 12.56 -15.95
N GLY A 67 -3.97 12.20 -16.90
CA GLY A 67 -5.40 12.04 -16.64
C GLY A 67 -5.69 10.95 -15.60
N PHE A 68 -4.96 9.84 -15.65
CA PHE A 68 -5.04 8.79 -14.63
C PHE A 68 -4.64 9.31 -13.24
N LEU A 69 -3.50 9.99 -13.12
CA LEU A 69 -3.02 10.51 -11.84
C LEU A 69 -3.96 11.59 -11.25
N VAL A 70 -4.50 12.48 -12.08
CA VAL A 70 -5.56 13.43 -11.67
C VAL A 70 -6.79 12.70 -11.13
N ALA A 71 -7.19 11.60 -11.77
CA ALA A 71 -8.33 10.81 -11.31
C ALA A 71 -8.07 10.13 -9.96
N ILE A 72 -6.85 9.61 -9.75
CA ILE A 72 -6.43 9.04 -8.46
C ILE A 72 -6.44 10.10 -7.37
N GLU A 73 -5.86 11.27 -7.61
CA GLU A 73 -5.84 12.37 -6.64
C GLU A 73 -7.25 12.82 -6.24
N ARG A 74 -8.15 12.95 -7.21
CA ARG A 74 -9.56 13.25 -6.95
C ARG A 74 -10.24 12.17 -6.12
N ALA A 75 -9.95 10.89 -6.40
CA ALA A 75 -10.51 9.79 -5.63
C ALA A 75 -10.00 9.82 -4.18
N SER A 76 -8.70 10.02 -3.96
CA SER A 76 -8.12 10.17 -2.62
C SER A 76 -8.78 11.32 -1.85
N ALA A 77 -8.95 12.49 -2.48
CA ALA A 77 -9.61 13.64 -1.86
C ALA A 77 -11.08 13.35 -1.50
N LEU A 78 -11.82 12.67 -2.38
CA LEU A 78 -13.22 12.28 -2.12
C LEU A 78 -13.34 11.24 -1.00
N ILE A 79 -12.40 10.30 -0.89
CA ILE A 79 -12.35 9.32 0.19
C ILE A 79 -12.05 10.01 1.52
N ASN A 80 -11.03 10.86 1.56
CA ASN A 80 -10.62 11.56 2.77
C ASN A 80 -11.68 12.53 3.30
N ALA A 81 -12.47 13.15 2.41
CA ALA A 81 -13.51 14.10 2.79
C ALA A 81 -14.70 13.45 3.50
N ASP A 82 -15.05 12.20 3.15
CA ASP A 82 -16.14 11.45 3.76
C ASP A 82 -15.90 9.94 3.62
N LYS A 83 -15.23 9.35 4.61
CA LYS A 83 -14.82 7.95 4.59
C LYS A 83 -16.00 6.98 4.68
N ALA A 84 -17.00 7.30 5.50
CA ALA A 84 -18.16 6.45 5.74
C ALA A 84 -19.06 6.30 4.50
N ARG A 85 -19.04 7.29 3.60
CA ARG A 85 -19.73 7.22 2.30
C ARG A 85 -19.32 6.00 1.46
N TRP A 86 -18.16 5.41 1.71
CA TRP A 86 -17.61 4.32 0.90
C TRP A 86 -17.89 2.92 1.47
N ASP A 87 -18.61 2.80 2.59
CA ASP A 87 -18.88 1.52 3.24
C ASP A 87 -19.57 0.51 2.29
N GLU A 88 -20.53 0.96 1.49
CA GLU A 88 -21.20 0.10 0.49
C GLU A 88 -20.21 -0.43 -0.57
N VAL A 89 -19.22 0.38 -0.95
CA VAL A 89 -18.16 -0.04 -1.87
C VAL A 89 -17.28 -1.10 -1.21
N LEU A 90 -16.91 -0.91 0.06
CA LEU A 90 -16.12 -1.90 0.81
C LEU A 90 -16.85 -3.24 0.92
N VAL A 91 -18.16 -3.21 1.17
CA VAL A 91 -19.03 -4.41 1.24
C VAL A 91 -19.15 -5.08 -0.13
N SER A 92 -19.62 -4.34 -1.14
CA SER A 92 -19.93 -4.90 -2.47
C SER A 92 -18.71 -5.46 -3.19
N ARG A 93 -17.52 -4.93 -2.88
CA ARG A 93 -16.24 -5.40 -3.43
C ARG A 93 -15.53 -6.43 -2.54
N ALA A 94 -16.13 -6.80 -1.40
CA ALA A 94 -15.55 -7.71 -0.41
C ALA A 94 -14.12 -7.29 0.01
N LEU A 95 -13.90 -5.98 0.19
CA LEU A 95 -12.59 -5.42 0.56
C LEU A 95 -12.31 -5.51 2.06
N VAL A 96 -13.37 -5.66 2.87
CA VAL A 96 -13.29 -5.71 4.33
C VAL A 96 -14.04 -6.93 4.85
N PRO A 97 -13.43 -7.77 5.72
CA PRO A 97 -14.11 -8.91 6.31
C PRO A 97 -15.34 -8.50 7.11
N GLN A 98 -16.41 -9.29 6.99
CA GLN A 98 -17.68 -9.01 7.65
C GLN A 98 -17.59 -8.71 9.16
N PRO A 99 -16.75 -9.41 9.95
CA PRO A 99 -16.63 -9.14 11.39
C PRO A 99 -16.15 -7.73 11.74
N VAL A 100 -15.38 -7.08 10.85
CA VAL A 100 -14.78 -5.77 11.09
C VAL A 100 -15.42 -4.62 10.31
N LEU A 101 -16.34 -4.90 9.38
CA LEU A 101 -16.97 -3.89 8.51
C LEU A 101 -17.48 -2.64 9.25
N GLY A 102 -18.27 -2.82 10.32
CA GLY A 102 -18.88 -1.68 11.04
C GLY A 102 -17.93 -0.90 11.95
N ALA A 103 -16.70 -1.38 12.15
CA ALA A 103 -15.69 -0.73 12.98
C ALA A 103 -14.48 -0.26 12.16
N TYR A 104 -14.35 -0.73 10.92
CA TYR A 104 -13.22 -0.41 10.06
C TYR A 104 -13.35 1.00 9.51
N THR A 105 -12.39 1.85 9.84
CA THR A 105 -12.28 3.21 9.29
C THR A 105 -11.19 3.22 8.25
N LEU A 106 -11.49 3.74 7.05
CA LEU A 106 -10.47 3.91 6.01
C LEU A 106 -9.31 4.81 6.52
N PRO A 107 -8.06 4.49 6.16
CA PRO A 107 -6.93 5.37 6.46
C PRO A 107 -7.05 6.67 5.65
N ASP A 108 -6.21 7.66 5.98
CA ASP A 108 -6.02 8.79 5.08
C ASP A 108 -5.24 8.34 3.85
N TYR A 109 -5.76 8.70 2.68
CA TYR A 109 -5.10 8.43 1.40
C TYR A 109 -4.14 9.60 1.10
N PRO A 110 -2.85 9.33 0.83
CA PRO A 110 -1.89 10.38 0.55
C PRO A 110 -2.23 11.11 -0.75
N GLY A 111 -1.75 12.36 -0.85
CA GLY A 111 -1.78 13.13 -2.09
C GLY A 111 -0.75 12.64 -3.10
N SER A 112 -0.72 13.27 -4.26
CA SER A 112 0.24 12.99 -5.32
C SER A 112 1.66 13.33 -4.88
N GLU A 113 2.51 12.32 -4.71
CA GLU A 113 3.93 12.50 -4.40
C GLU A 113 4.78 11.46 -5.10
N ILE A 114 6.07 11.77 -5.28
CA ILE A 114 7.08 10.80 -5.71
C ILE A 114 7.92 10.35 -4.50
N PRO A 115 8.45 9.12 -4.50
CA PRO A 115 9.43 8.72 -3.49
C PRO A 115 10.60 9.70 -3.47
N SER A 116 11.08 10.05 -2.28
CA SER A 116 12.32 10.82 -2.18
C SER A 116 13.51 9.99 -2.67
N ARG A 117 14.57 10.66 -3.10
CA ARG A 117 15.83 10.01 -3.47
C ARG A 117 16.37 9.15 -2.32
N GLU A 118 16.33 9.65 -1.10
CA GLU A 118 16.80 8.95 0.09
C GLU A 118 16.03 7.65 0.32
N GLN A 119 14.69 7.68 0.26
CA GLN A 119 13.87 6.46 0.38
C GLN A 119 14.19 5.44 -0.72
N PHE A 120 14.38 5.90 -1.96
CA PHE A 120 14.72 5.02 -3.07
C PHE A 120 16.10 4.38 -2.89
N GLU A 121 17.11 5.19 -2.54
CA GLU A 121 18.49 4.73 -2.36
C GLU A 121 18.63 3.79 -1.15
N ASP A 122 17.87 4.01 -0.07
CA ASP A 122 17.80 3.10 1.08
C ASP A 122 17.27 1.72 0.69
N VAL A 123 16.15 1.66 -0.05
CA VAL A 123 15.57 0.41 -0.53
C VAL A 123 16.49 -0.29 -1.53
N VAL A 124 17.11 0.45 -2.46
CA VAL A 124 18.08 -0.11 -3.41
C VAL A 124 19.29 -0.68 -2.68
N GLY A 125 19.84 0.05 -1.71
CA GLY A 125 20.96 -0.42 -0.89
C GLY A 125 20.61 -1.69 -0.11
N TRP A 126 19.40 -1.76 0.47
CA TRP A 126 18.91 -2.97 1.13
C TRP A 126 18.80 -4.15 0.15
N LEU A 127 18.22 -3.97 -1.03
CA LEU A 127 18.10 -5.02 -2.04
C LEU A 127 19.45 -5.50 -2.57
N GLN A 128 20.41 -4.59 -2.79
CA GLN A 128 21.79 -4.91 -3.17
C GLN A 128 22.49 -5.71 -2.08
N GLY A 129 22.38 -5.28 -0.81
CA GLY A 129 22.94 -6.00 0.33
C GLY A 129 22.34 -7.40 0.52
N LYS A 130 21.12 -7.64 0.02
CA LYS A 130 20.47 -8.95 -0.03
C LYS A 130 20.72 -9.74 -1.33
N ALA A 131 21.49 -9.19 -2.28
CA ALA A 131 21.71 -9.74 -3.61
C ALA A 131 20.40 -10.03 -4.38
N LEU A 132 19.38 -9.17 -4.19
CA LEU A 132 18.06 -9.28 -4.84
C LEU A 132 17.94 -8.45 -6.12
N LEU A 133 18.93 -7.58 -6.40
CA LEU A 133 19.01 -6.83 -7.64
C LEU A 133 19.98 -7.49 -8.62
N THR A 134 19.52 -7.64 -9.85
CA THR A 134 20.30 -8.21 -10.96
C THR A 134 20.90 -7.14 -11.88
N ALA A 135 20.52 -5.88 -11.69
CA ALA A 135 21.00 -4.73 -12.44
C ALA A 135 21.05 -3.49 -11.54
N ASP A 136 21.92 -2.56 -11.89
CA ASP A 136 21.96 -1.24 -11.25
C ASP A 136 20.74 -0.42 -11.69
N VAL A 137 20.06 0.15 -10.71
CA VAL A 137 18.90 1.02 -10.91
C VAL A 137 19.21 2.39 -10.31
N THR A 138 19.00 3.44 -11.10
CA THR A 138 19.19 4.82 -10.62
C THR A 138 17.85 5.47 -10.34
N TYR A 139 17.82 6.42 -9.41
CA TYR A 139 16.62 7.19 -9.09
C TYR A 139 16.05 7.89 -10.34
N THR A 140 16.91 8.54 -11.13
CA THR A 140 16.52 9.32 -12.31
C THR A 140 15.98 8.48 -13.45
N ASP A 141 16.38 7.21 -13.55
CA ASP A 141 15.86 6.29 -14.56
C ASP A 141 14.54 5.60 -14.14
N SER A 142 14.19 5.70 -12.86
CA SER A 142 13.09 4.94 -12.23
C SER A 142 11.94 5.83 -11.75
N VAL A 143 12.21 7.10 -11.44
CA VAL A 143 11.24 8.03 -10.87
C VAL A 143 11.11 9.24 -11.78
N ASP A 144 9.89 9.48 -12.26
CA ASP A 144 9.54 10.64 -13.09
C ASP A 144 8.33 11.37 -12.50
N GLY A 145 8.60 12.50 -11.84
CA GLY A 145 7.57 13.36 -11.28
C GLY A 145 6.89 14.29 -12.29
N SER A 146 7.34 14.31 -13.55
CA SER A 146 6.84 15.25 -14.56
C SER A 146 5.38 15.01 -14.95
N PHE A 147 4.78 13.89 -14.54
CA PHE A 147 3.40 13.50 -14.78
C PHE A 147 2.43 13.83 -13.64
N LEU A 148 2.94 14.23 -12.47
CA LEU A 148 2.08 14.60 -11.33
C LEU A 148 1.20 15.82 -11.69
N PRO A 149 -0.03 15.90 -11.15
CA PRO A 149 -0.95 17.02 -11.36
C PRO A 149 -0.48 18.35 -10.75
#